data_AF-A0A0W7TL19-F1
#
_entry.id   AF-A0A0W7TL19-F1
#
_cell.length_a   1.000
_cell.length_b   1.000
_cell.length_c   1.000
_cell.angle_alpha   90.00
_cell.angle_beta   90.00
_cell.angle_gamma   90.00
#
_symmetry.space_group_name_H-M   'P 1'
#
loop_
_entity.id
_entity.type
_entity.pdbx_description
1 polymer ?
#
loop_
_entity_poly.entity_id
_entity_poly.type
_entity_poly.pdbx_seq_one_letter_code
_entity_poly.pdbx_strand_id
1 'polypeptide(L)'
;MKEMNTIEMQAQESAAGTAGYAESTAPAGPEAPQGDLGGADNEGTGARRQTPEENARFTAMRRRQEAQQREERLFHELVGDARNPETGMPFASKAEFVAWRDGAAGRGRAQAAPVEPEALARLEAQLRQQFRATDPEFLAQAAELKKAHDREAQAQFSNDLKTIRAAYPDEKAQKVEELGIEFLKLCAGGISPLVAYEAIRNEKARSAANPPSMGDVKTSPTTEKEFFTRAEVAAMDQATVSRYFDKIRKSQQYWK
;
A
#
# COMPACT_ATOMS: atom_id res chain seq x y z
N MET A 1 4.77 -8.62 -42.38
CA MET A 1 3.82 -7.48 -42.31
C MET A 1 2.55 -7.88 -43.02
N LYS A 2 1.40 -7.47 -42.46
CA LYS A 2 0.02 -7.95 -42.67
C LYS A 2 -0.32 -9.23 -41.90
N GLU A 3 -1.07 -9.07 -40.81
CA GLU A 3 -2.50 -9.37 -40.82
C GLU A 3 -3.19 -8.49 -39.77
N MET A 4 -4.13 -7.67 -40.26
CA MET A 4 -5.07 -6.91 -39.45
C MET A 4 -6.27 -7.80 -39.19
N ASN A 5 -6.77 -7.85 -37.95
CA ASN A 5 -8.11 -8.34 -37.69
C ASN A 5 -8.87 -7.32 -36.83
N THR A 6 -9.82 -6.67 -37.49
CA THR A 6 -10.86 -5.78 -36.97
C THR A 6 -12.15 -6.60 -36.90
N ILE A 7 -13.12 -6.13 -36.09
CA ILE A 7 -14.55 -6.55 -36.06
C ILE A 7 -14.74 -7.78 -35.14
N GLU A 8 -15.63 -7.83 -34.13
CA GLU A 8 -17.02 -7.36 -34.11
C GLU A 8 -17.56 -7.19 -32.69
N MET A 9 -18.37 -6.15 -32.54
CA MET A 9 -19.27 -5.87 -31.43
C MET A 9 -20.52 -6.73 -31.62
N GLN A 10 -20.90 -7.57 -30.65
CA GLN A 10 -22.20 -8.25 -30.67
C GLN A 10 -23.05 -7.82 -29.48
N ALA A 11 -24.02 -6.98 -29.82
CA ALA A 11 -25.27 -6.80 -29.10
C ALA A 11 -26.09 -8.08 -29.20
N GLN A 12 -26.73 -8.47 -28.10
CA GLN A 12 -27.71 -9.55 -28.09
C GLN A 12 -29.03 -9.00 -27.56
N GLU A 13 -29.82 -8.44 -28.49
CA GLU A 13 -31.27 -8.35 -28.37
C GLU A 13 -31.85 -9.76 -28.43
N SER A 14 -32.84 -10.04 -27.59
CA SER A 14 -33.76 -11.15 -27.76
C SER A 14 -35.18 -10.59 -27.68
N ALA A 15 -35.81 -10.52 -28.84
CA ALA A 15 -37.23 -10.26 -29.00
C ALA A 15 -37.91 -11.54 -29.52
N ALA A 16 -39.06 -11.88 -28.94
CA ALA A 16 -40.30 -12.28 -29.61
C ALA A 16 -41.13 -13.24 -28.74
N GLY A 17 -42.42 -12.94 -28.59
CA GLY A 17 -43.39 -13.82 -27.94
C GLY A 17 -44.73 -13.14 -27.70
N THR A 18 -45.50 -13.00 -28.77
CA THR A 18 -46.79 -12.29 -28.91
C THR A 18 -48.01 -13.12 -28.42
N ALA A 19 -49.10 -12.40 -28.10
CA ALA A 19 -50.51 -12.82 -27.92
C ALA A 19 -50.89 -13.45 -26.55
N GLY A 20 -51.98 -13.10 -25.87
CA GLY A 20 -53.04 -12.11 -26.08
C GLY A 20 -54.15 -12.28 -25.01
N TYR A 21 -54.90 -11.20 -24.78
CA TYR A 21 -56.31 -11.11 -24.29
C TYR A 21 -56.75 -11.75 -22.95
N ALA A 22 -57.10 -10.89 -21.97
CA ALA A 22 -58.29 -10.93 -21.09
C ALA A 22 -58.04 -9.93 -19.94
N GLU A 23 -58.61 -8.73 -19.97
CA GLU A 23 -59.92 -8.39 -19.36
C GLU A 23 -59.88 -8.34 -17.82
N SER A 24 -59.73 -7.13 -17.28
CA SER A 24 -60.39 -6.75 -16.03
C SER A 24 -60.48 -5.23 -15.90
N THR A 25 -61.69 -4.79 -16.20
CA THR A 25 -62.32 -3.49 -15.98
C THR A 25 -62.17 -2.99 -14.54
N ALA A 26 -61.70 -1.75 -14.39
CA ALA A 26 -61.93 -0.93 -13.19
C ALA A 26 -63.29 -0.21 -13.31
N PRO A 27 -64.03 -0.03 -12.20
CA PRO A 27 -65.46 0.24 -12.22
C PRO A 27 -65.85 1.70 -12.51
N ALA A 28 -67.06 1.82 -13.03
CA ALA A 28 -67.81 3.02 -13.36
C ALA A 28 -67.91 4.03 -12.20
N GLY A 29 -67.66 5.30 -12.51
CA GLY A 29 -68.18 6.43 -11.75
C GLY A 29 -69.65 6.69 -12.13
N PRO A 30 -70.51 7.12 -11.20
CA PRO A 30 -71.94 7.27 -11.45
C PRO A 30 -72.26 8.50 -12.32
N GLU A 31 -73.29 8.28 -13.14
CA GLU A 31 -73.96 9.18 -14.07
C GLU A 31 -74.66 10.40 -13.40
N ALA A 32 -74.58 11.53 -14.14
CA ALA A 32 -75.60 12.57 -14.36
C ALA A 32 -75.96 13.55 -13.20
N PRO A 33 -76.54 14.75 -13.47
CA PRO A 33 -77.37 15.06 -14.64
C PRO A 33 -77.03 16.32 -15.44
N GLN A 34 -77.38 16.19 -16.71
CA GLN A 34 -77.65 17.22 -17.69
C GLN A 34 -78.83 18.07 -17.21
N GLY A 35 -78.59 19.36 -16.96
CA GLY A 35 -79.59 20.37 -16.65
C GLY A 35 -79.75 21.32 -17.83
N ASP A 36 -80.89 21.18 -18.49
CA ASP A 36 -81.45 22.04 -19.52
C ASP A 36 -81.81 23.45 -18.98
N LEU A 37 -82.01 24.37 -19.92
CA LEU A 37 -82.67 25.69 -19.83
C LEU A 37 -81.82 26.93 -19.48
N GLY A 38 -81.88 27.88 -20.42
CA GLY A 38 -82.26 29.25 -20.05
C GLY A 38 -81.28 30.32 -20.52
N GLY A 39 -81.57 30.90 -21.70
CA GLY A 39 -81.16 32.27 -21.95
C GLY A 39 -81.82 33.19 -20.92
N ALA A 40 -81.02 34.03 -20.28
CA ALA A 40 -81.49 35.20 -19.56
C ALA A 40 -80.44 36.30 -19.71
N ASP A 41 -80.88 37.34 -20.39
CA ASP A 41 -80.17 38.57 -20.64
C ASP A 41 -79.93 39.27 -19.31
N ASN A 42 -78.69 39.64 -19.01
CA ASN A 42 -78.42 40.62 -17.98
C ASN A 42 -77.24 41.50 -18.40
N GLU A 43 -77.58 42.61 -19.05
CA GLU A 43 -76.69 43.75 -19.22
C GLU A 43 -76.47 44.42 -17.86
N GLY A 44 -75.23 44.38 -17.35
CA GLY A 44 -74.90 45.05 -16.11
C GLY A 44 -73.41 45.01 -15.78
N THR A 45 -72.73 46.12 -16.08
CA THR A 45 -71.32 46.46 -15.84
C THR A 45 -70.30 45.94 -16.86
N GLY A 46 -69.70 46.88 -17.60
CA GLY A 46 -68.73 46.66 -18.67
C GLY A 46 -67.41 46.06 -18.17
N ALA A 47 -67.39 44.74 -17.99
CA ALA A 47 -66.15 43.98 -18.02
C ALA A 47 -65.76 43.81 -19.49
N ARG A 48 -64.61 44.35 -19.90
CA ARG A 48 -63.97 43.97 -21.18
C ARG A 48 -64.03 42.44 -21.27
N ARG A 49 -64.75 41.91 -22.26
CA ARG A 49 -64.74 40.47 -22.55
C ARG A 49 -63.28 40.11 -22.85
N GLN A 50 -62.64 39.43 -21.90
CA GLN A 50 -61.25 39.02 -22.02
C GLN A 50 -61.12 38.19 -23.29
N THR A 51 -60.17 38.57 -24.14
CA THR A 51 -59.89 37.82 -25.36
C THR A 51 -59.48 36.39 -25.01
N PRO A 52 -59.66 35.40 -25.91
CA PRO A 52 -59.19 34.04 -25.69
C PRO A 52 -57.70 33.96 -25.32
N GLU A 53 -56.89 34.86 -25.87
CA GLU A 53 -55.46 34.99 -25.56
C GLU A 53 -55.20 35.53 -24.14
N GLU A 54 -55.98 36.53 -23.69
CA GLU A 54 -55.90 37.02 -22.32
C GLU A 54 -56.33 35.94 -21.32
N ASN A 55 -57.42 35.22 -21.59
CA ASN A 55 -57.88 34.11 -20.74
C ASN A 55 -56.85 32.96 -20.66
N ALA A 56 -56.19 32.65 -21.78
CA ALA A 56 -55.09 31.68 -21.80
C ALA A 56 -53.88 32.15 -20.96
N ARG A 57 -53.52 33.44 -21.03
CA ARG A 57 -52.45 34.03 -20.20
C ARG A 57 -52.79 34.02 -18.71
N PHE A 58 -54.02 34.34 -18.33
CA PHE A 58 -54.47 34.25 -16.94
C PHE A 58 -54.47 32.81 -16.43
N THR A 59 -54.90 31.86 -17.26
CA THR A 59 -54.86 30.43 -16.92
C THR A 59 -53.41 29.95 -16.74
N ALA A 60 -52.50 30.35 -17.63
CA ALA A 60 -51.08 30.03 -17.51
C ALA A 60 -50.44 30.66 -16.26
N MET A 61 -50.77 31.93 -15.96
CA MET A 61 -50.31 32.61 -14.75
C MET A 61 -50.80 31.90 -13.49
N ARG A 62 -52.09 31.52 -13.45
CA ARG A 62 -52.68 30.80 -12.32
C ARG A 62 -51.99 29.45 -12.10
N ARG A 63 -51.80 28.65 -13.15
CA ARG A 63 -51.07 27.37 -13.05
C ARG A 63 -49.65 27.57 -12.54
N ARG A 64 -48.96 28.62 -12.98
CA ARG A 64 -47.60 28.95 -12.53
C ARG A 64 -47.59 29.34 -11.05
N GLN A 65 -48.56 30.14 -10.61
CA GLN A 65 -48.67 30.56 -9.21
C GLN A 65 -49.03 29.38 -8.29
N GLU A 66 -49.96 28.52 -8.72
CA GLU A 66 -50.31 27.28 -8.00
C GLU A 66 -49.11 26.33 -7.91
N ALA A 67 -48.32 26.20 -9.00
CA ALA A 67 -47.09 25.41 -8.99
C ALA A 67 -46.04 25.98 -8.02
N GLN A 68 -45.83 27.31 -8.02
CA GLN A 68 -44.91 27.98 -7.09
C GLN A 68 -45.32 27.78 -5.63
N GLN A 69 -46.60 27.99 -5.30
CA GLN A 69 -47.11 27.76 -3.94
C GLN A 69 -47.00 26.29 -3.52
N ARG A 70 -47.23 25.35 -4.45
CA ARG A 70 -47.05 23.92 -4.17
C ARG A 70 -45.59 23.58 -3.89
N GLU A 71 -44.67 24.10 -4.69
CA GLU A 71 -43.23 23.93 -4.47
C GLU A 71 -42.77 24.55 -3.13
N GLU A 72 -43.28 25.72 -2.77
CA GLU A 72 -43.00 26.36 -1.48
C GLU A 72 -43.53 25.54 -0.30
N ARG A 73 -44.76 25.02 -0.38
CA ARG A 73 -45.32 24.15 0.66
C ARG A 73 -44.50 22.87 0.82
N LEU A 74 -44.15 22.22 -0.28
CA LEU A 74 -43.31 21.02 -0.29
C LEU A 74 -41.91 21.32 0.26
N PHE A 75 -41.36 22.50 -0.03
CA PHE A 75 -40.09 22.93 0.52
C PHE A 75 -40.15 23.09 2.04
N HIS A 76 -41.17 23.76 2.58
CA HIS A 76 -41.34 23.92 4.03
C HIS A 76 -41.55 22.56 4.72
N GLU A 77 -42.26 21.62 4.07
CA GLU A 77 -42.42 20.25 4.58
C GLU A 77 -41.11 19.46 4.61
N LEU A 78 -40.27 19.59 3.57
CA LEU A 78 -39.04 18.81 3.42
C LEU A 78 -37.86 19.39 4.23
N VAL A 79 -37.74 20.71 4.26
CA VAL A 79 -36.62 21.42 4.90
C VAL A 79 -36.94 21.78 6.36
N GLY A 80 -38.22 21.76 6.75
CA GLY A 80 -38.67 22.00 8.11
C GLY A 80 -38.23 23.36 8.64
N ASP A 81 -37.78 23.40 9.89
CA ASP A 81 -37.24 24.61 10.55
C ASP A 81 -35.77 24.88 10.21
N ALA A 82 -35.23 24.39 9.08
CA ALA A 82 -33.83 24.65 8.77
C ALA A 82 -33.58 26.16 8.70
N ARG A 83 -32.61 26.61 9.51
CA ARG A 83 -32.25 28.02 9.63
C ARG A 83 -31.09 28.34 8.72
N ASN A 84 -31.17 29.48 8.06
CA ASN A 84 -30.06 30.07 7.36
C ASN A 84 -28.97 30.41 8.39
N PRO A 85 -27.76 29.85 8.30
CA PRO A 85 -26.69 30.10 9.27
C PRO A 85 -26.15 31.54 9.22
N GLU A 86 -26.41 32.29 8.14
CA GLU A 86 -25.97 33.68 8.01
C GLU A 86 -26.92 34.67 8.70
N THR A 87 -28.21 34.36 8.75
CA THR A 87 -29.25 35.24 9.31
C THR A 87 -29.87 34.71 10.61
N GLY A 88 -29.67 33.43 10.93
CA GLY A 88 -30.24 32.76 12.10
C GLY A 88 -31.76 32.52 12.03
N MET A 89 -32.40 32.86 10.91
CA MET A 89 -33.84 32.72 10.66
C MET A 89 -34.13 31.52 9.74
N PRO A 90 -35.32 30.92 9.77
CA PRO A 90 -35.71 29.87 8.80
C PRO A 90 -35.66 30.41 7.37
N PHE A 91 -35.31 29.55 6.40
CA PHE A 91 -35.32 29.93 4.99
C PHE A 91 -36.73 30.31 4.54
N ALA A 92 -36.90 31.48 3.92
CA ALA A 92 -38.20 32.00 3.50
C ALA A 92 -38.73 31.31 2.22
N SER A 93 -37.84 30.70 1.43
CA SER A 93 -38.21 30.00 0.21
C SER A 93 -37.15 28.98 -0.25
N LYS A 94 -37.57 28.09 -1.15
CA LYS A 94 -36.67 27.14 -1.85
C LYS A 94 -35.56 27.87 -2.62
N ALA A 95 -35.87 29.01 -3.22
CA ALA A 95 -34.90 29.79 -3.99
C ALA A 95 -33.78 30.33 -3.08
N GLU A 96 -34.13 30.80 -1.88
CA GLU A 96 -33.15 31.27 -0.88
C GLU A 96 -32.25 30.13 -0.41
N PHE A 97 -32.82 28.97 -0.08
CA PHE A 97 -32.06 27.80 0.35
C PHE A 97 -31.08 27.31 -0.73
N VAL A 98 -31.53 27.26 -1.99
CA VAL A 98 -30.67 26.87 -3.12
C VAL A 98 -29.55 27.90 -3.31
N ALA A 99 -29.86 29.20 -3.28
CA ALA A 99 -28.85 30.25 -3.39
C ALA A 99 -27.84 30.20 -2.25
N TRP A 100 -28.28 29.94 -1.01
CA TRP A 100 -27.38 29.75 0.13
C TRP A 100 -26.50 28.51 -0.04
N ARG A 101 -27.07 27.37 -0.46
CA ARG A 101 -26.33 26.12 -0.68
C ARG A 101 -25.28 26.28 -1.77
N ASP A 102 -25.66 26.89 -2.89
CA ASP A 102 -24.77 27.11 -4.03
C ASP A 102 -23.68 28.14 -3.66
N GLY A 103 -24.04 29.16 -2.87
CA GLY A 103 -23.09 30.08 -2.26
C GLY A 103 -22.16 29.42 -1.23
N ALA A 104 -22.64 28.45 -0.45
CA ALA A 104 -21.85 27.68 0.51
C ALA A 104 -20.80 26.81 -0.18
N ALA A 105 -21.13 26.21 -1.33
CA ALA A 105 -20.16 25.50 -2.16
C ALA A 105 -19.05 26.44 -2.70
N GLY A 106 -19.42 27.69 -3.06
CA GLY A 106 -18.47 28.74 -3.40
C GLY A 106 -17.59 29.17 -2.21
N ARG A 107 -18.17 29.33 -1.02
CA ARG A 107 -17.46 29.66 0.22
C ARG A 107 -16.51 28.53 0.66
N GLY A 108 -16.90 27.27 0.50
CA GLY A 108 -16.03 26.12 0.78
C GLY A 108 -14.80 26.08 -0.13
N ARG A 109 -14.92 26.50 -1.40
CA ARG A 109 -13.78 26.68 -2.31
C ARG A 109 -12.92 27.91 -1.98
N ALA A 110 -13.53 29.00 -1.50
CA ALA A 110 -12.80 30.22 -1.13
C ALA A 110 -12.11 30.14 0.25
N GLN A 111 -12.66 29.33 1.17
CA GLN A 111 -12.12 29.08 2.51
C GLN A 111 -11.24 27.83 2.58
N ALA A 112 -11.18 27.03 1.52
CA ALA A 112 -10.14 26.03 1.36
C ALA A 112 -8.81 26.77 1.23
N ALA A 113 -8.10 26.91 2.35
CA ALA A 113 -6.69 27.28 2.34
C ALA A 113 -5.99 26.40 1.30
N PRO A 114 -5.06 26.93 0.50
CA PRO A 114 -4.29 26.12 -0.43
C PRO A 114 -3.57 25.06 0.39
N VAL A 115 -4.11 23.84 0.42
CA VAL A 115 -3.40 22.70 0.98
C VAL A 115 -2.24 22.51 0.03
N GLU A 116 -1.04 22.82 0.53
CA GLU A 116 0.19 22.65 -0.23
C GLU A 116 0.16 21.25 -0.89
N PRO A 117 0.26 21.16 -2.22
CA PRO A 117 0.05 19.89 -2.94
C PRO A 117 1.00 18.80 -2.45
N GLU A 118 2.16 19.19 -1.92
CA GLU A 118 3.13 18.30 -1.32
C GLU A 118 2.68 17.72 0.04
N ALA A 119 1.97 18.49 0.87
CA ALA A 119 1.40 18.01 2.13
C ALA A 119 0.29 16.98 1.88
N LEU A 120 -0.54 17.22 0.86
CA LEU A 120 -1.56 16.27 0.43
C LEU A 120 -0.92 15.00 -0.16
N ALA A 121 0.10 15.14 -1.02
CA ALA A 121 0.81 13.99 -1.58
C ALA A 121 1.47 13.12 -0.49
N ARG A 122 2.05 13.74 0.55
CA ARG A 122 2.61 13.03 1.71
C ARG A 122 1.53 12.31 2.50
N LEU A 123 0.37 12.95 2.72
CA LEU A 123 -0.76 12.33 3.41
C LEU A 123 -1.33 11.15 2.61
N GLU A 124 -1.52 11.29 1.30
CA GLU A 124 -1.96 10.20 0.43
C GLU A 124 -0.96 9.04 0.40
N ALA A 125 0.34 9.33 0.35
CA ALA A 125 1.38 8.30 0.42
C ALA A 125 1.35 7.55 1.75
N GLN A 126 1.15 8.27 2.86
CA GLN A 126 1.01 7.67 4.18
C GLN A 126 -0.24 6.80 4.29
N LEU A 127 -1.38 7.27 3.77
CA LEU A 127 -2.62 6.49 3.73
C LEU A 127 -2.44 5.23 2.89
N ARG A 128 -1.86 5.33 1.69
CA ARG A 128 -1.55 4.17 0.83
C ARG A 128 -0.64 3.17 1.52
N GLN A 129 0.35 3.62 2.29
CA GLN A 129 1.20 2.73 3.07
C GLN A 129 0.43 2.01 4.18
N GLN A 130 -0.46 2.71 4.89
CA GLN A 130 -1.30 2.10 5.92
C GLN A 130 -2.29 1.09 5.32
N PHE A 131 -2.90 1.42 4.18
CA PHE A 131 -3.75 0.49 3.44
C PHE A 131 -2.98 -0.76 3.02
N ARG A 132 -1.79 -0.62 2.42
CA ARG A 132 -0.93 -1.78 2.09
C ARG A 132 -0.56 -2.60 3.33
N ALA A 133 -0.34 -1.97 4.48
CA ALA A 133 0.05 -2.67 5.70
C ALA A 133 -1.12 -3.38 6.39
N THR A 134 -2.35 -2.93 6.19
CA THR A 134 -3.53 -3.38 6.95
C THR A 134 -4.52 -4.17 6.08
N ASP A 135 -4.46 -4.03 4.76
CA ASP A 135 -5.33 -4.74 3.84
C ASP A 135 -4.95 -6.24 3.80
N PRO A 136 -5.88 -7.14 4.18
CA PRO A 136 -5.61 -8.57 4.24
C PRO A 136 -5.32 -9.19 2.87
N GLU A 137 -5.86 -8.64 1.77
CA GLU A 137 -5.61 -9.14 0.42
C GLU A 137 -4.19 -8.76 -0.04
N PHE A 138 -3.75 -7.53 0.23
CA PHE A 138 -2.38 -7.11 -0.06
C PHE A 138 -1.35 -7.92 0.74
N LEU A 139 -1.63 -8.18 2.02
CA LEU A 139 -0.78 -9.03 2.85
C LEU A 139 -0.74 -10.47 2.34
N ALA A 140 -1.86 -11.03 1.91
CA ALA A 140 -1.93 -12.37 1.33
C ALA A 140 -1.12 -12.46 0.02
N GLN A 141 -1.28 -11.49 -0.88
CA GLN A 141 -0.51 -11.42 -2.13
C GLN A 141 1.00 -11.26 -1.86
N ALA A 142 1.39 -10.40 -0.93
CA ALA A 142 2.79 -10.23 -0.54
C ALA A 142 3.37 -11.52 0.07
N ALA A 143 2.60 -12.23 0.89
CA ALA A 143 3.02 -13.51 1.45
C ALA A 143 3.13 -14.61 0.38
N GLU A 144 2.26 -14.62 -0.63
CA GLU A 144 2.32 -15.54 -1.76
C GLU A 144 3.53 -15.26 -2.65
N LEU A 145 3.78 -13.99 -2.99
CA LEU A 145 4.98 -13.56 -3.72
C LEU A 145 6.25 -13.94 -2.97
N LYS A 146 6.27 -13.74 -1.64
CA LYS A 146 7.40 -14.16 -0.81
C LYS A 146 7.62 -15.67 -0.88
N LYS A 147 6.57 -16.48 -0.78
CA LYS A 147 6.68 -17.95 -0.90
C LYS A 147 7.18 -18.38 -2.28
N ALA A 148 6.73 -17.71 -3.34
CA ALA A 148 7.20 -17.98 -4.70
C ALA A 148 8.71 -17.66 -4.82
N HIS A 149 9.13 -16.49 -4.37
CA HIS A 149 10.54 -16.11 -4.33
C HIS A 149 11.39 -17.07 -3.49
N ASP A 150 10.91 -17.47 -2.30
CA ASP A 150 11.61 -18.41 -1.43
C ASP A 150 11.78 -19.77 -2.13
N ARG A 151 10.75 -20.23 -2.87
CA ARG A 151 10.79 -21.47 -3.64
C ARG A 151 11.77 -21.40 -4.81
N GLU A 152 11.80 -20.27 -5.53
CA GLU A 152 12.75 -20.02 -6.60
C GLU A 152 14.19 -19.98 -6.07
N ALA A 153 14.43 -19.25 -4.98
CA ALA A 153 15.73 -19.20 -4.31
C ALA A 153 16.17 -20.59 -3.87
N GLN A 154 15.28 -21.37 -3.24
CA GLN A 154 15.59 -22.74 -2.83
C GLN A 154 15.88 -23.67 -4.02
N ALA A 155 15.16 -23.52 -5.13
CA ALA A 155 15.43 -24.28 -6.35
C ALA A 155 16.81 -23.93 -6.93
N GLN A 156 17.14 -22.63 -6.99
CA GLN A 156 18.45 -22.16 -7.43
C GLN A 156 19.57 -22.74 -6.56
N PHE A 157 19.45 -22.63 -5.24
CA PHE A 157 20.42 -23.19 -4.29
C PHE A 157 20.56 -24.71 -4.43
N SER A 158 19.46 -25.43 -4.68
CA SER A 158 19.51 -26.88 -4.90
C SER A 158 20.29 -27.24 -6.18
N ASN A 159 20.17 -26.41 -7.23
CA ASN A 159 20.89 -26.60 -8.48
C ASN A 159 22.38 -26.27 -8.33
N ASP A 160 22.69 -25.22 -7.57
CA ASP A 160 24.06 -24.85 -7.24
C ASP A 160 24.77 -25.98 -6.47
N LEU A 161 24.11 -26.57 -5.46
CA LEU A 161 24.65 -27.73 -4.73
C LEU A 161 24.84 -28.96 -5.61
N LYS A 162 23.90 -29.26 -6.51
CA LYS A 162 24.06 -30.37 -7.46
C LYS A 162 25.29 -30.16 -8.35
N THR A 163 25.50 -28.94 -8.82
CA THR A 163 26.66 -28.56 -9.63
C THR A 163 27.96 -28.75 -8.86
N ILE A 164 28.00 -28.31 -7.59
CA ILE A 164 29.18 -28.48 -6.74
C ILE A 164 29.44 -29.96 -6.43
N ARG A 165 28.41 -30.73 -6.05
CA ARG A 165 28.54 -32.16 -5.75
C ARG A 165 28.97 -33.00 -6.96
N ALA A 166 28.63 -32.57 -8.17
CA ALA A 166 29.08 -33.23 -9.39
C ALA A 166 30.60 -33.11 -9.59
N ALA A 167 31.19 -31.97 -9.22
CA ALA A 167 32.63 -31.75 -9.31
C ALA A 167 33.38 -32.19 -8.03
N TYR A 168 32.74 -32.11 -6.87
CA TYR A 168 33.28 -32.39 -5.55
C TYR A 168 32.33 -33.30 -4.75
N PRO A 169 32.36 -34.62 -4.99
CA PRO A 169 31.49 -35.58 -4.31
C PRO A 169 31.77 -35.72 -2.81
N ASP A 170 32.94 -35.27 -2.35
CA ASP A 170 33.32 -35.26 -0.92
C ASP A 170 32.64 -34.13 -0.13
N GLU A 171 31.97 -33.18 -0.80
CA GLU A 171 31.28 -32.06 -0.15
C GLU A 171 29.99 -32.53 0.54
N LYS A 172 29.94 -32.33 1.87
CA LYS A 172 28.86 -32.83 2.74
C LYS A 172 27.84 -31.76 3.13
N ALA A 173 28.03 -30.51 2.68
CA ALA A 173 27.07 -29.43 2.91
C ALA A 173 25.66 -29.86 2.48
N GLN A 174 24.70 -29.76 3.40
CA GLN A 174 23.30 -30.06 3.13
C GLN A 174 22.58 -28.88 2.49
N LYS A 175 23.08 -27.67 2.76
CA LYS A 175 22.50 -26.38 2.35
C LYS A 175 23.59 -25.47 1.78
N VAL A 176 23.22 -24.60 0.84
CA VAL A 176 24.17 -23.64 0.25
C VAL A 176 24.72 -22.69 1.30
N GLU A 177 23.89 -22.33 2.28
CA GLU A 177 24.24 -21.45 3.39
C GLU A 177 25.39 -22.01 4.24
N GLU A 178 25.56 -23.35 4.28
CA GLU A 178 26.67 -24.02 4.98
C GLU A 178 28.02 -23.86 4.26
N LEU A 179 28.01 -23.55 2.95
CA LEU A 179 29.22 -23.23 2.20
C LEU A 179 29.82 -21.88 2.63
N GLY A 180 28.99 -21.01 3.22
CA GLY A 180 29.38 -19.76 3.86
C GLY A 180 28.82 -18.52 3.17
N ILE A 181 28.82 -17.39 3.89
CA ILE A 181 28.28 -16.11 3.40
C ILE A 181 29.06 -15.60 2.17
N GLU A 182 30.38 -15.81 2.12
CA GLU A 182 31.20 -15.42 0.97
C GLU A 182 30.80 -16.15 -0.31
N PHE A 183 30.32 -17.40 -0.20
CA PHE A 183 29.82 -18.15 -1.36
C PHE A 183 28.58 -17.48 -1.94
N LEU A 184 27.64 -17.13 -1.07
CA LEU A 184 26.40 -16.46 -1.44
C LEU A 184 26.68 -15.09 -2.07
N LYS A 185 27.63 -14.32 -1.54
CA LYS A 185 28.04 -13.04 -2.10
C LYS A 185 28.63 -13.18 -3.51
N LEU A 186 29.51 -14.15 -3.72
CA LEU A 186 30.10 -14.40 -5.04
C LEU A 186 29.04 -14.83 -6.06
N CYS A 187 28.11 -15.70 -5.66
CA CYS A 187 27.00 -16.11 -6.53
C CYS A 187 26.03 -14.95 -6.81
N ALA A 188 25.73 -14.11 -5.82
CA ALA A 188 24.94 -12.89 -6.02
C ALA A 188 25.64 -11.87 -6.93
N GLY A 189 26.98 -11.89 -6.97
CA GLY A 189 27.79 -11.13 -7.93
C GLY A 189 27.81 -11.70 -9.36
N GLY A 190 27.06 -12.78 -9.62
CA GLY A 190 26.97 -13.43 -10.94
C GLY A 190 28.09 -14.43 -11.23
N ILE A 191 28.90 -14.80 -10.24
CA ILE A 191 29.94 -15.81 -10.39
C ILE A 191 29.30 -17.20 -10.35
N SER A 192 29.71 -18.09 -11.25
CA SER A 192 29.18 -19.45 -11.29
C SER A 192 29.44 -20.20 -9.97
N PRO A 193 28.50 -21.04 -9.49
CA PRO A 193 28.61 -21.76 -8.22
C PRO A 193 29.92 -22.54 -8.06
N LEU A 194 30.39 -23.21 -9.11
CA LEU A 194 31.61 -24.01 -9.05
C LEU A 194 32.85 -23.15 -8.77
N VAL A 195 33.01 -22.05 -9.51
CA VAL A 195 34.13 -21.11 -9.35
C VAL A 195 34.08 -20.43 -7.98
N ALA A 196 32.89 -20.06 -7.51
CA ALA A 196 32.71 -19.48 -6.17
C ALA A 196 33.16 -20.46 -5.06
N TYR A 197 32.79 -21.74 -5.19
CA TYR A 197 33.19 -22.78 -4.26
C TYR A 197 34.71 -23.02 -4.26
N GLU A 198 35.32 -23.08 -5.45
CA GLU A 198 36.77 -23.22 -5.60
C GLU A 198 37.55 -22.04 -5.00
N ALA A 199 37.07 -20.82 -5.21
CA ALA A 199 37.68 -19.62 -4.65
C ALA A 199 37.74 -19.70 -3.12
N ILE A 200 36.63 -20.09 -2.48
CA ILE A 200 36.53 -20.20 -1.01
C ILE A 200 37.35 -21.37 -0.49
N ARG A 201 37.35 -22.51 -1.19
CA ARG A 201 38.18 -23.66 -0.81
C ARG A 201 39.66 -23.30 -0.86
N ASN A 202 40.08 -22.60 -1.91
CA ASN A 202 41.46 -22.13 -2.06
C ASN A 202 41.81 -21.05 -1.03
N GLU A 203 40.89 -20.13 -0.72
CA GLU A 203 41.08 -19.15 0.34
C GLU A 203 41.24 -19.83 1.71
N LYS A 204 40.36 -20.78 2.05
CA LYS A 204 40.48 -21.58 3.28
C LYS A 204 41.80 -22.33 3.34
N ALA A 205 42.25 -22.91 2.23
CA ALA A 205 43.55 -23.58 2.16
C ALA A 205 44.72 -22.61 2.36
N ARG A 206 44.68 -21.41 1.76
CA ARG A 206 45.70 -20.36 1.97
C ARG A 206 45.71 -19.82 3.40
N SER A 207 44.53 -19.59 3.97
CA SER A 207 44.36 -19.12 5.35
C SER A 207 44.73 -20.18 6.38
N ALA A 208 44.58 -21.47 6.07
CA ALA A 208 45.07 -22.57 6.90
C ALA A 208 46.60 -22.76 6.80
N ALA A 209 47.17 -22.53 5.61
CA ALA A 209 48.61 -22.62 5.38
C ALA A 209 49.40 -21.47 6.04
N ASN A 210 48.78 -20.31 6.20
CA ASN A 210 49.31 -19.21 6.98
C ASN A 210 48.61 -19.17 8.35
N PRO A 211 49.07 -19.95 9.35
CA PRO A 211 48.55 -19.80 10.71
C PRO A 211 48.62 -18.31 11.10
N PRO A 212 47.68 -17.82 11.94
CA PRO A 212 47.72 -16.44 12.41
C PRO A 212 49.13 -16.14 12.86
N SER A 213 49.76 -15.14 12.25
CA SER A 213 51.02 -14.62 12.77
C SER A 213 50.70 -14.23 14.21
N MET A 214 51.18 -15.03 15.18
CA MET A 214 51.34 -14.54 16.54
C MET A 214 52.12 -13.26 16.36
N GLY A 215 51.43 -12.12 16.49
CA GLY A 215 51.98 -10.82 16.12
C GLY A 215 53.37 -10.73 16.69
N ASP A 216 54.34 -10.48 15.81
CA ASP A 216 55.78 -10.50 16.04
C ASP A 216 56.08 -10.48 17.53
N VAL A 217 56.09 -11.67 18.15
CA VAL A 217 56.50 -11.79 19.55
C VAL A 217 57.93 -11.38 19.41
N LYS A 218 58.26 -10.16 19.85
CA LYS A 218 59.64 -9.71 19.93
C LYS A 218 60.36 -10.83 20.65
N THR A 219 61.05 -11.68 19.89
CA THR A 219 62.02 -12.60 20.43
C THR A 219 63.19 -11.70 20.77
N SER A 220 63.01 -10.91 21.83
CA SER A 220 64.10 -10.46 22.65
C SER A 220 64.92 -11.71 22.91
N PRO A 221 66.21 -11.71 22.56
CA PRO A 221 67.01 -12.90 22.75
C PRO A 221 67.02 -13.21 24.24
N THR A 222 66.75 -14.46 24.58
CA THR A 222 66.91 -15.04 25.92
C THR A 222 65.78 -14.72 26.90
N THR A 223 64.77 -15.60 26.96
CA THR A 223 64.13 -15.90 28.25
C THR A 223 65.23 -16.44 29.15
N GLU A 224 65.81 -15.56 29.97
CA GLU A 224 66.85 -15.96 30.91
C GLU A 224 66.27 -17.05 31.83
N LYS A 225 66.84 -18.25 31.75
CA LYS A 225 66.38 -19.43 32.48
C LYS A 225 66.26 -19.08 33.98
N GLU A 226 65.06 -19.23 34.53
CA GLU A 226 64.77 -18.80 35.90
C GLU A 226 65.27 -19.80 36.94
N PHE A 227 65.48 -21.05 36.53
CA PHE A 227 65.95 -22.14 37.39
C PHE A 227 67.17 -22.85 36.79
N PHE A 228 68.24 -22.96 37.58
CA PHE A 228 69.47 -23.64 37.23
C PHE A 228 69.60 -24.95 38.00
N THR A 229 70.06 -26.01 37.35
CA THR A 229 70.35 -27.30 38.01
C THR A 229 71.80 -27.37 38.50
N ARG A 230 72.10 -28.29 39.43
CA ARG A 230 73.45 -28.48 39.98
C ARG A 230 74.51 -28.75 38.91
N ALA A 231 74.18 -29.57 37.91
CA ALA A 231 75.09 -29.91 36.82
C ALA A 231 75.35 -28.71 35.89
N GLU A 232 74.34 -27.89 35.65
CA GLU A 232 74.46 -26.69 34.81
C GLU A 232 75.35 -25.65 35.49
N VAL A 233 75.15 -25.38 36.78
CA VAL A 233 75.97 -24.41 37.53
C VAL A 233 77.44 -24.87 37.62
N ALA A 234 77.69 -26.17 37.76
CA ALA A 234 79.04 -26.71 37.80
C ALA A 234 79.77 -26.65 36.44
N ALA A 235 79.02 -26.61 35.34
CA ALA A 235 79.56 -26.50 33.98
C ALA A 235 79.68 -25.04 33.50
N MET A 236 79.17 -24.07 34.25
CA MET A 236 79.22 -22.65 33.90
C MET A 236 80.53 -21.99 34.37
N ASP A 237 80.98 -20.98 33.63
CA ASP A 237 82.13 -20.18 34.00
C ASP A 237 81.80 -19.20 35.13
N GLN A 238 82.83 -18.79 35.89
CA GLN A 238 82.68 -17.96 37.08
C GLN A 238 82.02 -16.59 36.79
N ALA A 239 82.25 -16.02 35.61
CA ALA A 239 81.66 -14.73 35.25
C ALA A 239 80.15 -14.88 34.99
N THR A 240 79.73 -15.97 34.35
CA THR A 240 78.32 -16.27 34.14
C THR A 240 77.61 -16.70 35.44
N VAL A 241 78.30 -17.42 36.33
CA VAL A 241 77.78 -17.73 37.68
C VAL A 241 77.55 -16.45 38.50
N SER A 242 78.48 -15.49 38.44
CA SER A 242 78.31 -14.21 39.14
C SER A 242 77.15 -13.39 38.57
N ARG A 243 76.94 -13.42 37.25
CA ARG A 243 75.85 -12.70 36.59
C ARG A 243 74.47 -13.26 36.95
N TYR A 244 74.37 -14.58 37.15
CA TYR A 244 73.11 -15.27 37.49
C TYR A 244 73.03 -15.71 38.96
N PHE A 245 73.90 -15.17 39.83
CA PHE A 245 74.09 -15.63 41.20
C PHE A 245 72.78 -15.67 42.01
N ASP A 246 71.96 -14.63 41.94
CA ASP A 246 70.68 -14.58 42.67
C ASP A 246 69.67 -15.63 42.20
N LYS A 247 69.66 -15.95 40.90
CA LYS A 247 68.79 -16.98 40.32
C LYS A 247 69.30 -18.38 40.67
N ILE A 248 70.61 -18.58 40.61
CA ILE A 248 71.28 -19.82 41.02
C ILE A 248 71.05 -20.08 42.51
N ARG A 249 71.20 -19.08 43.38
CA ARG A 249 70.96 -19.20 44.83
C ARG A 249 69.53 -19.61 45.14
N LYS A 250 68.54 -19.01 44.47
CA LYS A 250 67.12 -19.42 44.60
C LYS A 250 66.90 -20.85 44.10
N SER A 251 67.58 -21.23 43.02
CA SER A 251 67.48 -22.59 42.45
C SER A 251 68.07 -23.65 43.38
N GLN A 252 69.17 -23.34 44.08
CA GLN A 252 69.81 -24.24 45.05
C GLN A 252 68.88 -24.69 46.17
N GLN A 253 67.90 -23.86 46.56
CA GLN A 253 66.91 -24.20 47.59
C GLN A 253 65.98 -25.35 47.18
N TYR A 254 65.91 -25.65 45.88
CA TYR A 254 65.09 -26.72 45.30
C TYR A 254 65.90 -27.90 44.79
N TRP A 255 67.22 -27.88 44.96
CA TRP A 255 68.06 -29.04 44.65
C TRP A 255 67.88 -30.07 45.78
N LYS A 256 67.48 -31.29 45.41
CA LYS A 256 67.42 -32.43 46.32
C LYS A 256 68.73 -33.21 46.29
#